data_AF-A0A401M269-F1
#
_entry.id   AF-A0A401M269-F1
#
_cell.length_a   1.000
_cell.length_b   1.000
_cell.length_c   1.000
_cell.angle_alpha   90.00
_cell.angle_beta   90.00
_cell.angle_gamma   90.00
#
_symmetry.space_group_name_H-M   'P 1'
#
loop_
_entity.id
_entity.type
_entity.pdbx_description
1 polymer ?
#
loop_
_entity_poly.entity_id
_entity_poly.type
_entity_poly.pdbx_seq_one_letter_code
_entity_poly.pdbx_strand_id
1 'polypeptide(L)'
;MRDPALVVDDGAMGLWRALAEVFPQARHQRCWVHKTRNVINALPKSAQPGAKKALQEIYNAEDRDHAEKAVRDFEGVYGAKWPKAVKKIIGEVDELLAFYDFPAEHWVHLRTTNPIESTFSTVKLRTKVTRRAGSAVAALAMVFKLAESAQARWRAITAPHLVALVRNGARFKNGHLVERPEATAA
;
A
#
# COMPACT_ATOMS: atom_id res chain seq x y z
N MET A 1 -4.67 9.89 20.66
CA MET A 1 -4.35 8.71 19.82
C MET A 1 -2.94 8.92 19.29
N ARG A 2 -2.10 7.90 19.20
CA ARG A 2 -0.77 8.04 18.57
C ARG A 2 -0.92 7.94 17.05
N ASP A 3 -0.19 8.75 16.31
CA ASP A 3 -0.18 8.72 14.85
C ASP A 3 0.17 7.32 14.33
N PRO A 4 -0.54 6.82 13.29
CA PRO A 4 -0.12 5.63 12.57
C PRO A 4 1.28 5.80 12.00
N ALA A 5 2.10 4.75 12.04
CA ALA A 5 3.43 4.82 11.43
C ALA A 5 3.37 4.91 9.89
N LEU A 6 2.31 4.37 9.29
CA LEU A 6 2.04 4.39 7.85
C LEU A 6 0.54 4.41 7.60
N VAL A 7 0.11 5.16 6.60
CA VAL A 7 -1.23 5.08 6.03
C VAL A 7 -1.12 4.81 4.53
N VAL A 8 -1.79 3.73 4.08
CA VAL A 8 -1.82 3.32 2.67
C VAL A 8 -3.19 3.64 2.09
N ASP A 9 -3.24 4.43 1.03
CA ASP A 9 -4.49 4.89 0.41
C ASP A 9 -4.38 4.95 -1.14
N ASP A 10 -5.54 5.02 -1.82
CA ASP A 10 -5.62 5.06 -3.27
C ASP A 10 -5.24 6.43 -3.91
N GLY A 11 -5.21 7.50 -3.12
CA GLY A 11 -4.97 8.87 -3.59
C GLY A 11 -6.09 9.86 -3.31
N ALA A 12 -7.07 9.54 -2.47
CA ALA A 12 -8.19 10.41 -2.21
C ALA A 12 -7.74 11.73 -1.53
N MET A 13 -7.75 12.84 -2.27
CA MET A 13 -7.26 14.14 -1.77
C MET A 13 -7.91 14.59 -0.45
N GLY A 14 -9.20 14.29 -0.27
CA GLY A 14 -9.91 14.61 0.98
C GLY A 14 -9.37 13.84 2.18
N LEU A 15 -9.01 12.57 2.00
CA LEU A 15 -8.41 11.76 3.05
C LEU A 15 -7.01 12.27 3.41
N TRP A 16 -6.17 12.60 2.43
CA TRP A 16 -4.83 13.14 2.69
C TRP A 16 -4.84 14.45 3.47
N ARG A 17 -5.80 15.35 3.16
CA ARG A 17 -5.98 16.59 3.93
C ARG A 17 -6.38 16.30 5.38
N ALA A 18 -7.34 15.40 5.58
CA ALA A 18 -7.76 15.01 6.93
C ALA A 18 -6.64 14.31 7.73
N LEU A 19 -5.84 13.46 7.07
CA LEU A 19 -4.70 12.79 7.70
C LEU A 19 -3.61 13.79 8.11
N ALA A 20 -3.31 14.78 7.26
CA ALA A 20 -2.34 15.82 7.60
C ALA A 20 -2.78 16.68 8.80
N GLU A 21 -4.09 16.86 8.99
CA GLU A 21 -4.66 17.59 10.13
C GLU A 21 -4.69 16.75 11.43
N VAL A 22 -5.11 15.49 11.33
CA VAL A 22 -5.35 14.63 12.51
C VAL A 22 -4.11 13.83 12.92
N PHE A 23 -3.27 13.43 11.97
CA PHE A 23 -2.07 12.60 12.17
C PHE A 23 -0.88 13.14 11.37
N PRO A 24 -0.36 14.33 11.71
CA PRO A 24 0.68 15.02 10.94
C PRO A 24 2.01 14.25 10.85
N GLN A 25 2.26 13.27 11.72
CA GLN A 25 3.47 12.45 11.71
C GLN A 25 3.30 11.15 10.94
N ALA A 26 2.10 10.83 10.46
CA ALA A 26 1.86 9.61 9.70
C ALA A 26 2.52 9.68 8.33
N ARG A 27 3.32 8.65 8.00
CA ARG A 27 3.86 8.51 6.65
C ARG A 27 2.75 8.09 5.70
N HIS A 28 2.83 8.56 4.46
CA HIS A 28 1.85 8.30 3.43
C HIS A 28 2.42 7.33 2.40
N GLN A 29 1.61 6.33 2.03
CA GLN A 29 1.93 5.43 0.94
C GLN A 29 0.79 5.34 -0.07
N ARG A 30 1.15 5.32 -1.35
CA ARG A 30 0.20 5.08 -2.43
C ARG A 30 -0.01 3.58 -2.63
N CYS A 31 -1.28 3.18 -2.71
CA CYS A 31 -1.65 1.79 -2.91
C CYS A 31 -1.18 1.27 -4.28
N TRP A 32 -0.29 0.28 -4.29
CA TRP A 32 0.24 -0.34 -5.51
C TRP A 32 -0.81 -0.98 -6.41
N VAL A 33 -1.89 -1.53 -5.84
CA VAL A 33 -2.99 -2.12 -6.62
C VAL A 33 -3.72 -1.04 -7.43
N HIS A 34 -4.06 0.08 -6.79
CA HIS A 34 -4.72 1.20 -7.46
C HIS A 34 -3.77 1.92 -8.42
N LYS A 35 -2.50 2.11 -8.02
CA LYS A 35 -1.47 2.68 -8.89
C LYS A 35 -1.30 1.87 -10.16
N THR A 36 -1.17 0.54 -10.04
CA THR A 36 -1.03 -0.38 -11.18
C THR A 36 -2.21 -0.23 -12.14
N ARG A 37 -3.45 -0.21 -11.63
CA ARG A 37 -4.64 0.02 -12.45
C ARG A 37 -4.58 1.37 -13.17
N ASN A 38 -4.20 2.44 -12.46
CA ASN A 38 -4.12 3.79 -13.03
C ASN A 38 -3.08 3.90 -14.14
N VAL A 39 -1.94 3.22 -14.01
CA VAL A 39 -0.88 3.17 -15.03
C VAL A 39 -1.34 2.36 -16.24
N ILE A 40 -1.86 1.15 -16.02
CA ILE A 40 -2.33 0.24 -17.08
C ILE A 40 -3.45 0.87 -17.92
N ASN A 41 -4.36 1.61 -17.28
CA ASN A 41 -5.46 2.31 -17.97
C ASN A 41 -4.97 3.44 -18.89
N ALA A 42 -3.73 3.92 -18.74
CA ALA A 42 -3.12 4.91 -19.63
C ALA A 42 -2.38 4.27 -20.82
N LEU A 43 -2.44 2.93 -20.96
CA LEU A 43 -1.72 2.16 -21.96
C LEU A 43 -2.67 1.39 -22.90
N PRO A 44 -2.30 1.21 -24.19
CA PRO A 44 -3.05 0.35 -25.09
C PRO A 44 -2.98 -1.11 -24.60
N LYS A 45 -4.04 -1.89 -24.86
CA LYS A 45 -4.17 -3.29 -24.39
C LYS A 45 -2.94 -4.15 -24.70
N SER A 46 -2.30 -3.95 -25.85
CA SER A 46 -1.09 -4.68 -26.26
C SER A 46 0.13 -4.44 -25.35
N ALA A 47 0.25 -3.26 -24.73
CA ALA A 47 1.36 -2.92 -23.85
C ALA A 47 1.09 -3.27 -22.37
N GLN A 48 -0.17 -3.50 -21.99
CA GLN A 48 -0.56 -3.73 -20.60
C GLN A 48 0.11 -4.93 -19.94
N PRO A 49 0.27 -6.11 -20.58
CA PRO A 49 0.93 -7.24 -19.94
C PRO A 49 2.40 -6.96 -19.58
N GLY A 50 3.14 -6.31 -20.50
CA GLY A 50 4.53 -5.92 -20.27
C GLY A 50 4.65 -4.87 -19.17
N ALA A 51 3.81 -3.84 -19.22
CA ALA A 51 3.83 -2.77 -18.23
C ALA A 51 3.44 -3.28 -16.84
N LYS A 52 2.47 -4.20 -16.77
CA LYS A 52 2.11 -4.86 -15.52
C LYS A 52 3.33 -5.56 -14.92
N LYS A 53 4.03 -6.41 -15.69
CA LYS A 53 5.24 -7.10 -15.23
C LYS A 53 6.30 -6.12 -14.73
N ALA A 54 6.59 -5.07 -15.51
CA ALA A 54 7.57 -4.05 -15.13
C ALA A 54 7.19 -3.32 -13.83
N LEU A 55 5.89 -3.05 -13.59
CA LEU A 55 5.42 -2.53 -12.30
C LEU A 55 5.65 -3.52 -11.16
N GLN A 56 5.48 -4.83 -11.40
CA GLN A 56 5.76 -5.86 -10.40
C GLN A 56 7.24 -5.93 -10.03
N GLU A 57 8.14 -5.71 -10.99
CA GLU A 57 9.58 -5.62 -10.70
C GLU A 57 9.89 -4.47 -9.74
N ILE A 58 9.18 -3.34 -9.82
CA ILE A 58 9.39 -2.21 -8.92
C ILE A 58 9.01 -2.57 -7.48
N TYR A 59 7.77 -3.02 -7.25
CA TYR A 59 7.27 -3.24 -5.88
C TYR A 59 7.67 -4.60 -5.27
N ASN A 60 8.27 -5.49 -6.08
CA ASN A 60 8.87 -6.73 -5.61
C ASN A 60 10.39 -6.70 -5.58
N ALA A 61 11.03 -5.58 -5.91
CA ALA A 61 12.48 -5.44 -5.84
C ALA A 61 13.00 -5.76 -4.43
N GLU A 62 14.23 -6.27 -4.35
CA GLU A 62 14.84 -6.72 -3.10
C GLU A 62 15.05 -5.59 -2.09
N ASP A 63 15.28 -4.37 -2.57
CA ASP A 63 15.43 -3.17 -1.75
C ASP A 63 14.99 -1.91 -2.52
N ARG A 64 15.09 -0.75 -1.84
CA ARG A 64 14.69 0.54 -2.39
C ARG A 64 15.54 0.95 -3.58
N ASP A 65 16.85 0.70 -3.56
CA ASP A 65 17.78 1.13 -4.62
C ASP A 65 17.48 0.37 -5.93
N HIS A 66 17.18 -0.93 -5.82
CA HIS A 66 16.72 -1.76 -6.93
C HIS A 66 15.34 -1.34 -7.42
N ALA A 67 14.42 -0.97 -6.53
CA ALA A 67 13.10 -0.45 -6.91
C ALA A 67 13.23 0.87 -7.70
N GLU A 68 14.08 1.79 -7.25
CA GLU A 68 14.36 3.05 -7.94
C GLU A 68 15.02 2.83 -9.30
N LYS A 69 15.91 1.85 -9.41
CA LYS A 69 16.45 1.43 -10.71
C LYS A 69 15.33 0.91 -11.61
N ALA A 70 14.43 0.06 -11.11
CA ALA A 70 13.30 -0.46 -11.88
C ALA A 70 12.33 0.66 -12.31
N VAL A 71 12.18 1.73 -11.53
CA VAL A 71 11.43 2.93 -11.94
C VAL A 71 12.10 3.62 -13.14
N ARG A 72 13.42 3.80 -13.10
CA ARG A 72 14.19 4.38 -14.22
C ARG A 72 14.11 3.50 -15.48
N ASP A 73 14.18 2.18 -15.32
CA ASP A 73 14.02 1.24 -16.42
C ASP A 73 12.60 1.31 -17.01
N PHE A 74 11.57 1.43 -16.17
CA PHE A 74 10.19 1.65 -16.61
C PHE A 74 10.04 2.96 -17.39
N GLU A 75 10.63 4.04 -16.91
CA GLU A 75 10.65 5.32 -17.62
C GLU A 75 11.36 5.20 -18.98
N GLY A 76 12.52 4.53 -19.05
CA GLY A 76 13.24 4.34 -20.32
C GLY A 76 12.42 3.56 -21.36
N VAL A 77 11.73 2.51 -20.93
CA VAL A 77 10.93 1.65 -21.85
C VAL A 77 9.61 2.32 -22.27
N TYR A 78 8.91 2.97 -21.35
CA TYR A 78 7.55 3.46 -21.60
C TYR A 78 7.48 4.98 -21.83
N GLY A 79 8.51 5.75 -21.46
CA GLY A 79 8.48 7.22 -21.40
C GLY A 79 8.34 7.90 -22.74
N ALA A 80 9.05 7.41 -23.77
CA ALA A 80 8.99 8.00 -25.11
C ALA A 80 7.60 7.89 -25.76
N LYS A 81 6.92 6.76 -25.58
CA LYS A 81 5.64 6.47 -26.25
C LYS A 81 4.41 6.75 -25.36
N TRP A 82 4.55 6.61 -24.05
CA TRP A 82 3.47 6.73 -23.09
C TRP A 82 3.84 7.58 -21.87
N PRO A 83 4.22 8.86 -22.07
CA PRO A 83 4.67 9.74 -20.99
C PRO A 83 3.59 9.94 -19.90
N LYS A 84 2.30 9.87 -20.26
CA LYS A 84 1.19 9.93 -19.29
C LYS A 84 1.16 8.74 -18.32
N ALA A 85 1.57 7.56 -18.76
CA ALA A 85 1.64 6.37 -17.90
C ALA A 85 2.82 6.49 -16.93
N VAL A 86 3.97 6.92 -17.43
CA VAL A 86 5.19 7.14 -16.64
C VAL A 86 5.02 8.25 -15.60
N LYS A 87 4.40 9.39 -15.96
CA LYS A 87 4.13 10.50 -15.01
C LYS A 87 3.33 10.07 -13.79
N LYS A 88 2.51 9.01 -13.89
CA LYS A 88 1.76 8.48 -12.75
C LYS A 88 2.66 7.81 -11.70
N ILE A 89 3.89 7.46 -12.03
CA ILE A 89 4.83 6.82 -11.11
C ILE A 89 5.85 7.85 -10.61
N ILE A 90 6.52 8.56 -11.53
CA ILE A 90 7.65 9.43 -11.21
C ILE A 90 7.30 10.52 -10.19
N GLY A 91 6.10 11.08 -10.27
CA GLY A 91 5.69 12.14 -9.34
C GLY A 91 5.34 11.66 -7.93
N GLU A 92 5.35 10.36 -7.66
CA GLU A 92 4.94 9.77 -6.38
C GLU A 92 5.85 8.59 -5.98
N VAL A 93 7.13 8.60 -6.39
CA VAL A 93 8.06 7.48 -6.15
C VAL A 93 8.29 7.26 -4.66
N ASP A 94 8.52 8.33 -3.90
CA ASP A 94 8.77 8.23 -2.46
C ASP A 94 7.57 7.64 -1.72
N GLU A 95 6.35 8.07 -2.06
CA GLU A 95 5.13 7.52 -1.46
C GLU A 95 4.84 6.10 -1.97
N LEU A 96 5.28 5.72 -3.16
CA LEU A 96 5.13 4.34 -3.64
C LEU A 96 6.12 3.38 -2.95
N LEU A 97 7.32 3.86 -2.64
CA LEU A 97 8.40 3.05 -2.07
C LEU A 97 8.51 3.17 -0.54
N ALA A 98 7.64 3.95 0.11
CA ALA A 98 7.65 4.16 1.55
C ALA A 98 7.64 2.87 2.40
N PHE A 99 7.09 1.76 1.89
CA PHE A 99 7.13 0.48 2.61
C PHE A 99 8.54 -0.07 2.83
N TYR A 100 9.54 0.30 2.01
CA TYR A 100 10.93 -0.13 2.20
C TYR A 100 11.56 0.37 3.51
N ASP A 101 10.96 1.40 4.13
CA ASP A 101 11.36 1.95 5.44
C ASP A 101 10.65 1.25 6.63
N PHE A 102 10.10 0.06 6.39
CA PHE A 102 9.45 -0.84 7.35
C PHE A 102 10.05 -2.24 7.25
N PRO A 103 9.88 -3.14 8.24
CA PRO A 103 10.41 -4.49 8.19
C PRO A 103 10.10 -5.24 6.90
N ALA A 104 11.10 -5.94 6.34
CA ALA A 104 10.95 -6.68 5.09
C ALA A 104 9.80 -7.71 5.14
N GLU A 105 9.58 -8.31 6.31
CA GLU A 105 8.50 -9.25 6.57
C GLU A 105 7.11 -8.63 6.38
N HIS A 106 6.99 -7.31 6.57
CA HIS A 106 5.72 -6.59 6.46
C HIS A 106 5.40 -6.19 5.02
N TRP A 107 6.39 -6.12 4.13
CA TRP A 107 6.23 -5.64 2.76
C TRP A 107 5.16 -6.39 1.97
N VAL A 108 5.08 -7.71 2.15
CA VAL A 108 4.06 -8.56 1.50
C VAL A 108 2.64 -8.12 1.82
N HIS A 109 2.41 -7.55 3.00
CA HIS A 109 1.12 -7.03 3.43
C HIS A 109 0.92 -5.58 2.95
N LEU A 110 1.97 -4.76 2.99
CA LEU A 110 1.91 -3.33 2.64
C LEU A 110 1.74 -3.08 1.13
N ARG A 111 2.23 -4.00 0.27
CA ARG A 111 2.14 -3.86 -1.19
C ARG A 111 0.84 -4.43 -1.80
N THR A 112 -0.06 -4.98 -0.98
CA THR A 112 -1.31 -5.60 -1.46
C THR A 112 -2.52 -5.02 -0.74
N THR A 113 -3.70 -5.24 -1.31
CA THR A 113 -4.97 -4.93 -0.66
C THR A 113 -5.60 -6.16 -0.01
N ASN A 114 -4.88 -7.28 0.11
CA ASN A 114 -5.43 -8.52 0.67
C ASN A 114 -5.99 -8.35 2.09
N PRO A 115 -5.36 -7.60 3.02
CA PRO A 115 -5.92 -7.41 4.37
C PRO A 115 -7.32 -6.78 4.36
N ILE A 116 -7.59 -5.87 3.42
CA ILE A 116 -8.91 -5.23 3.27
C ILE A 116 -9.84 -6.08 2.40
N GLU A 117 -9.38 -6.54 1.23
CA GLU A 117 -10.19 -7.27 0.26
C GLU A 117 -10.66 -8.63 0.78
N SER A 118 -9.82 -9.35 1.54
CA SER A 118 -10.20 -10.61 2.17
C SER A 118 -11.31 -10.38 3.21
N THR A 119 -11.18 -9.35 4.03
CA THR A 119 -12.19 -8.97 5.04
C THR A 119 -13.52 -8.58 4.39
N PHE A 120 -13.48 -7.77 3.34
CA PHE A 120 -14.68 -7.30 2.64
C PHE A 120 -15.24 -8.32 1.63
N SER A 121 -14.57 -9.45 1.40
CA SER A 121 -15.01 -10.45 0.41
C SER A 121 -16.42 -11.00 0.73
N THR A 122 -16.71 -11.28 2.00
CA THR A 122 -18.01 -11.78 2.47
C THR A 122 -19.12 -10.73 2.30
N VAL A 123 -18.79 -9.46 2.58
CA VAL A 123 -19.68 -8.32 2.36
C VAL A 123 -20.02 -8.18 0.88
N LYS A 124 -19.01 -8.19 -0.01
CA LYS A 124 -19.21 -8.10 -1.47
C LYS A 124 -20.04 -9.27 -2.01
N LEU A 125 -19.81 -10.48 -1.50
CA LEU A 125 -20.60 -11.65 -1.89
C LEU A 125 -22.07 -11.47 -1.50
N ARG A 126 -22.34 -10.98 -0.28
CA ARG A 126 -23.71 -10.79 0.19
C ARG A 126 -24.41 -9.66 -0.55
N THR A 127 -23.76 -8.52 -0.75
CA THR A 127 -24.34 -7.39 -1.49
C THR A 127 -24.60 -7.69 -2.96
N LYS A 128 -23.80 -8.56 -3.59
CA LYS A 128 -24.06 -9.02 -4.97
C LYS A 128 -25.37 -9.82 -5.09
N VAL A 129 -25.70 -10.62 -4.07
CA VAL A 129 -26.94 -11.42 -4.03
C VAL A 129 -28.12 -10.57 -3.58
N THR A 130 -27.92 -9.68 -2.61
CA THR A 130 -28.97 -8.82 -2.07
C THR A 130 -29.17 -7.60 -2.97
N ARG A 131 -30.14 -7.69 -3.89
CA ARG A 131 -30.42 -6.67 -4.93
C ARG A 131 -30.72 -5.24 -4.39
N ARG A 132 -31.12 -5.11 -3.12
CA ARG A 132 -31.25 -3.82 -2.38
C ARG A 132 -30.85 -4.02 -0.91
N ALA A 133 -30.05 -3.12 -0.36
CA ALA A 133 -29.56 -3.21 1.02
C ALA A 133 -30.62 -2.88 2.10
N GLY A 134 -31.89 -2.65 1.70
CA GLY A 134 -32.94 -2.17 2.61
C GLY A 134 -32.70 -0.72 3.00
N SER A 135 -32.71 -0.43 4.30
CA SER A 135 -32.35 0.88 4.85
C SER A 135 -30.83 0.99 5.10
N ALA A 136 -30.32 2.22 5.26
CA ALA A 136 -28.91 2.44 5.61
C ALA A 136 -28.51 1.72 6.91
N VAL A 137 -29.41 1.68 7.90
CA VAL A 137 -29.20 0.95 9.16
C VAL A 137 -29.09 -0.55 8.93
N ALA A 138 -29.98 -1.13 8.10
CA ALA A 138 -29.92 -2.54 7.77
C ALA A 138 -28.63 -2.90 7.02
N ALA A 139 -28.22 -2.05 6.08
CA ALA A 139 -26.97 -2.20 5.35
C ALA A 139 -25.76 -2.17 6.31
N LEU A 140 -25.71 -1.19 7.21
CA LEU A 140 -24.63 -1.06 8.19
C LEU A 140 -24.57 -2.26 9.13
N ALA A 141 -25.72 -2.72 9.64
CA ALA A 141 -25.80 -3.90 10.50
C ALA A 141 -25.30 -5.16 9.79
N MET A 142 -25.64 -5.34 8.51
CA MET A 142 -25.16 -6.46 7.70
C MET A 142 -23.63 -6.39 7.50
N VAL A 143 -23.10 -5.23 7.13
CA VAL A 143 -21.64 -5.04 6.97
C VAL A 143 -20.92 -5.32 8.30
N PHE A 144 -21.42 -4.75 9.39
CA PHE A 144 -20.86 -4.95 10.72
C PHE A 144 -20.81 -6.43 11.11
N LYS A 145 -21.92 -7.16 10.97
CA LYS A 145 -21.96 -8.59 11.34
C LYS A 145 -21.08 -9.46 10.47
N LEU A 146 -20.96 -9.15 9.19
CA LEU A 146 -20.05 -9.87 8.28
C LEU A 146 -18.58 -9.57 8.58
N ALA A 147 -18.24 -8.33 8.94
CA ALA A 147 -16.90 -7.96 9.39
C ALA A 147 -16.57 -8.62 10.74
N GLU A 148 -17.52 -8.63 11.68
CA GLU A 148 -17.39 -9.30 12.97
C GLU A 148 -17.13 -10.80 12.81
N SER A 149 -17.78 -11.44 11.83
CA SER A 149 -17.58 -12.85 11.50
C SER A 149 -16.23 -13.11 10.79
N ALA A 150 -15.79 -12.17 9.95
CA ALA A 150 -14.50 -12.27 9.26
C ALA A 150 -13.31 -12.13 10.23
N GLN A 151 -13.45 -11.30 11.27
CA GLN A 151 -12.38 -11.02 12.23
C GLN A 151 -11.85 -12.27 12.93
N ALA A 152 -12.71 -13.27 13.15
CA ALA A 152 -12.34 -14.52 13.83
C ALA A 152 -11.30 -15.35 13.06
N ARG A 153 -11.06 -15.04 11.78
CA ARG A 153 -10.09 -15.72 10.91
C ARG A 153 -8.97 -14.81 10.45
N TRP A 154 -8.85 -13.61 11.02
CA TRP A 154 -7.75 -12.71 10.67
C TRP A 154 -6.42 -13.30 11.10
N ARG A 155 -5.47 -13.25 10.16
CA ARG A 155 -4.10 -13.66 10.41
C ARG A 155 -3.31 -12.44 10.87
N ALA A 156 -2.43 -12.65 11.84
CA ALA A 156 -1.42 -11.65 12.18
C ALA A 156 -0.54 -11.38 10.95
N ILE A 157 0.01 -10.17 10.89
CA ILE A 157 1.06 -9.86 9.92
C ILE A 157 2.27 -10.76 10.16
N THR A 158 3.09 -10.96 9.12
CA THR A 158 4.34 -11.73 9.25
C THR A 158 5.27 -11.01 10.24
N ALA A 159 5.95 -11.76 11.12
CA ALA A 159 6.78 -11.21 12.19
C ALA A 159 6.05 -10.13 13.04
N PRO A 160 4.96 -10.48 13.75
CA PRO A 160 4.13 -9.50 14.46
C PRO A 160 4.85 -8.83 15.64
N HIS A 161 5.89 -9.45 16.20
CA HIS A 161 6.71 -8.85 17.25
C HIS A 161 7.44 -7.57 16.79
N LEU A 162 7.72 -7.43 15.49
CA LEU A 162 8.35 -6.22 14.92
C LEU A 162 7.42 -5.01 14.92
N VAL A 163 6.10 -5.20 15.07
CA VAL A 163 5.14 -4.08 15.20
C VAL A 163 5.49 -3.19 16.39
N ALA A 164 5.96 -3.77 17.50
CA ALA A 164 6.36 -3.00 18.67
C ALA A 164 7.53 -2.05 18.34
N LEU A 165 8.50 -2.52 17.56
CA LEU A 165 9.65 -1.71 17.12
C LEU A 165 9.21 -0.57 16.19
N VAL A 166 8.37 -0.87 15.20
CA VAL A 166 7.78 0.14 14.30
C VAL A 166 7.01 1.18 15.10
N ARG A 167 6.15 0.72 16.03
CA ARG A 167 5.40 1.61 16.92
C ARG A 167 6.33 2.43 17.80
N ASN A 168 7.48 1.92 18.24
CA ASN A 168 8.44 2.66 19.05
C ASN A 168 9.35 3.61 18.24
N GLY A 169 9.17 3.71 16.92
CA GLY A 169 9.94 4.61 16.07
C GLY A 169 11.33 4.09 15.70
N ALA A 170 11.54 2.76 15.79
CA ALA A 170 12.75 2.15 15.26
C ALA A 170 12.89 2.44 13.76
N ARG A 171 14.12 2.69 13.31
CA ARG A 171 14.41 2.97 11.91
C ARG A 171 14.76 1.67 11.19
N PHE A 172 14.17 1.49 10.02
CA PHE A 172 14.50 0.41 9.11
C PHE A 172 15.05 1.02 7.83
N LYS A 173 16.12 0.42 7.29
CA LYS A 173 16.67 0.76 5.99
C LYS A 173 16.64 -0.51 5.16
N ASN A 174 15.99 -0.46 4.00
CA ASN A 174 15.79 -1.63 3.14
C ASN A 174 15.23 -2.83 3.90
N GLY A 175 14.32 -2.59 4.84
CA GLY A 175 13.67 -3.66 5.59
C GLY A 175 14.43 -4.18 6.80
N HIS A 176 15.69 -3.74 6.99
CA HIS A 176 16.53 -4.16 8.09
C HIS A 176 16.58 -3.11 9.20
N LEU A 177 16.51 -3.56 10.45
CA LEU A 177 16.62 -2.69 11.62
C LEU A 177 17.99 -2.01 11.61
N VAL A 178 17.99 -0.67 11.66
CA VAL A 178 19.22 0.10 11.83
C VAL A 178 19.49 0.21 13.32
N GLU A 179 20.49 -0.54 13.80
CA GLU A 179 20.99 -0.35 15.15
C GLU A 179 21.53 1.08 15.29
N ARG A 180 21.29 1.71 16.43
CA ARG A 180 21.82 3.04 16.71
C ARG A 180 23.35 2.92 16.59
N PRO A 181 24.06 3.80 15.87
CA PRO A 181 25.51 3.84 16.01
C PRO A 181 25.80 4.04 17.49
N GLU A 182 26.66 3.20 18.07
CA GLU A 182 27.19 3.43 19.41
C GLU A 182 27.64 4.89 19.45
N ALA A 183 27.04 5.68 20.34
CA ALA A 183 27.54 7.01 20.59
C ALA A 183 29.01 6.83 20.97
N THR A 184 29.92 7.28 20.11
CA THR A 184 31.35 7.32 20.43
C THR A 184 31.43 8.10 21.73
N ALA A 185 31.70 7.40 22.82
CA ALA A 185 31.89 8.01 24.12
C ALA A 185 33.08 8.95 23.98
N ALA A 186 32.80 10.25 24.04
CA ALA A 186 33.80 11.30 24.09
C ALA A 186 34.46 11.34 25.46
#